data_AF-A0A661HU82-F1
#
_entry.id   AF-A0A661HU82-F1
#
_cell.length_a   1.000
_cell.length_b   1.000
_cell.length_c   1.000
_cell.angle_alpha   90.00
_cell.angle_beta   90.00
_cell.angle_gamma   90.00
#
_symmetry.space_group_name_H-M   'P 1'
#
loop_
_entity.id
_entity.type
_entity.pdbx_description
1 polymer ?
#
loop_
_entity_poly.entity_id
_entity_poly.type
_entity_poly.pdbx_seq_one_letter_code
_entity_poly.pdbx_strand_id
1 'polypeptide(L)'
;RALLLNMSVASHCPLLSSAQQPLRDALEKVLHDPFVADIISNVTEKPYHTKQQAIELLTEQLIRPVRYKQSILAIANDVDMAIEFGNGALLKGLNRRINREMKTMNVSDMDSLAKVVEALS
;
A
#
# COMPACT_ATOMS: atom_id res chain seq x y z
N ARG A 1 -10.68 22.97 -8.01
CA ARG A 1 -10.79 23.66 -6.71
C ARG A 1 -9.82 23.00 -5.74
N ALA A 2 -8.94 23.77 -5.10
CA ALA A 2 -8.10 23.26 -4.00
C ALA A 2 -8.88 23.37 -2.68
N LEU A 3 -8.69 22.40 -1.79
CA LEU A 3 -9.25 22.38 -0.44
C LEU A 3 -8.09 22.28 0.54
N LEU A 4 -8.02 23.22 1.49
CA LEU A 4 -7.03 23.14 2.58
C LEU A 4 -7.42 21.98 3.50
N LEU A 5 -6.47 21.10 3.79
CA LEU A 5 -6.68 19.97 4.69
C LEU A 5 -6.21 20.36 6.10
N ASN A 6 -7.02 20.03 7.11
CA ASN A 6 -6.63 20.20 8.51
C ASN A 6 -5.71 19.05 8.93
N MET A 7 -4.42 19.14 8.59
CA MET A 7 -3.42 18.13 8.95
C MET A 7 -2.23 18.78 9.66
N SER A 8 -1.74 18.12 10.70
CA SER A 8 -0.57 18.56 11.49
C SER A 8 0.77 18.21 10.86
N VAL A 9 0.79 17.31 9.86
CA VAL A 9 2.02 16.80 9.23
C VAL A 9 1.91 16.89 7.71
N ALA A 10 2.92 17.51 7.10
CA ALA A 10 3.12 17.49 5.66
C ALA A 10 3.77 16.16 5.24
N SER A 11 2.95 15.15 4.96
CA SER A 11 3.41 13.82 4.56
C SER A 11 3.82 13.77 3.09
N HIS A 12 4.72 12.85 2.72
CA HIS A 12 5.11 12.56 1.33
C HIS A 12 5.73 13.75 0.59
N CYS A 13 6.46 14.60 1.32
CA CYS A 13 7.16 15.75 0.75
C CYS A 13 8.53 15.95 1.40
N PRO A 14 9.43 16.74 0.79
CA PRO A 14 10.79 16.95 1.30
C PRO A 14 10.86 17.50 2.74
N LEU A 15 9.79 18.11 3.26
CA LEU A 15 9.75 18.60 4.64
C LEU A 15 9.87 17.47 5.68
N LEU A 16 9.57 16.23 5.29
CA LEU A 16 9.65 15.05 6.18
C LEU A 16 11.02 14.36 6.15
N SER A 17 12.03 14.92 5.47
CA SER A 17 13.35 14.29 5.30
C SER A 17 14.05 13.96 6.63
N SER A 18 13.83 14.75 7.67
CA SER A 18 14.39 14.50 9.00
C SER A 18 13.91 13.18 9.63
N ALA A 19 12.77 12.64 9.20
CA ALA A 19 12.24 11.37 9.67
C ALA A 19 12.78 10.14 8.91
N GLN A 20 13.54 10.33 7.82
CA GLN A 20 14.08 9.22 7.03
C GLN A 20 15.09 8.38 7.80
N GLN A 21 16.08 9.00 8.45
CA GLN A 21 17.08 8.25 9.21
C GLN A 21 16.47 7.51 10.41
N PRO A 22 15.61 8.13 11.25
CA PRO A 22 14.91 7.40 12.32
C PRO A 22 14.08 6.22 11.82
N LEU A 23 13.38 6.37 10.68
CA LEU A 23 12.61 5.27 10.10
C LEU A 23 13.55 4.15 9.62
N ARG A 24 14.63 4.49 8.92
CA ARG A 24 15.62 3.52 8.44
C ARG A 24 16.17 2.67 9.59
N ASP A 25 16.62 3.32 10.67
CA ASP A 25 17.19 2.64 11.84
C ASP A 25 16.17 1.72 12.53
N ALA A 26 14.89 2.09 12.51
CA ALA A 26 13.81 1.25 13.03
C ALA A 26 13.55 0.04 12.12
N LEU A 27 13.48 0.25 10.80
CA LEU A 27 13.24 -0.80 9.81
C LEU A 27 14.36 -1.85 9.81
N GLU A 28 15.62 -1.44 9.98
CA GLU A 28 16.77 -2.35 10.10
C GLU A 28 16.60 -3.37 11.24
N LYS A 29 15.93 -2.99 12.33
CA LYS A 29 15.73 -3.83 13.52
C LYS A 29 14.53 -4.77 13.41
N VAL A 30 13.50 -4.40 12.65
CA VAL A 30 12.20 -5.12 12.64
C VAL A 30 11.95 -5.93 11.38
N LEU A 31 12.59 -5.57 10.26
CA LEU A 31 12.41 -6.32 9.01
C LEU A 31 13.35 -7.51 8.96
N HIS A 32 12.84 -8.62 8.42
CA HIS A 32 13.56 -9.87 8.25
C HIS A 32 13.14 -10.53 6.94
N ASP A 33 14.08 -11.24 6.32
CA ASP A 33 13.81 -12.12 5.19
C ASP A 33 13.47 -13.54 5.68
N PRO A 34 12.77 -14.36 4.87
CA PRO A 34 12.19 -14.02 3.56
C PRO A 34 10.79 -13.40 3.66
N PHE A 35 10.43 -12.64 2.63
CA PHE A 35 9.07 -12.18 2.41
C PHE A 35 8.27 -13.30 1.76
N VAL A 36 7.04 -13.53 2.23
CA VAL A 36 6.17 -14.60 1.71
C VAL A 36 5.52 -14.26 0.36
N ALA A 37 5.50 -12.98 0.01
CA ALA A 37 4.92 -12.46 -1.22
C ALA A 37 5.65 -11.18 -1.66
N ASP A 38 5.60 -10.89 -2.95
CA ASP A 38 6.07 -9.62 -3.49
C ASP A 38 5.23 -8.45 -2.94
N ILE A 39 5.90 -7.34 -2.63
CA ILE A 39 5.24 -6.10 -2.22
C ILE A 39 5.42 -5.06 -3.33
N ILE A 40 4.32 -4.44 -3.74
CA ILE A 40 4.35 -3.36 -4.74
C ILE A 40 4.69 -2.04 -4.06
N SER A 41 5.79 -1.42 -4.48
CA SER A 41 6.26 -0.16 -3.91
C SER A 41 5.43 1.03 -4.36
N ASN A 42 5.00 1.86 -3.39
CA ASN A 42 4.35 3.14 -3.66
C ASN A 42 5.28 4.18 -4.30
N VAL A 43 6.61 3.95 -4.32
CA VAL A 43 7.60 4.86 -4.90
C VAL A 43 7.88 4.52 -6.35
N THR A 44 8.03 3.22 -6.65
CA THR A 44 8.51 2.73 -7.95
C THR A 44 7.46 2.00 -8.77
N GLU A 45 6.32 1.64 -8.17
CA GLU A 45 5.25 0.81 -8.76
C GLU A 45 5.68 -0.62 -9.10
N LYS A 46 6.86 -1.03 -8.64
CA LYS A 46 7.48 -2.33 -8.93
C LYS A 46 7.46 -3.24 -7.70
N PRO A 47 7.46 -4.58 -7.90
CA PRO A 47 7.59 -5.53 -6.81
C PRO A 47 8.98 -5.45 -6.16
N TYR A 48 9.03 -5.70 -4.86
CA TYR A 48 10.23 -6.00 -4.09
C TYR A 48 9.93 -7.13 -3.09
N HIS A 49 10.97 -7.87 -2.68
CA HIS A 49 10.83 -9.05 -1.82
C HIS A 49 12.02 -9.25 -0.87
N THR A 50 12.88 -8.24 -0.72
CA THR A 50 14.04 -8.31 0.17
C THR A 50 13.98 -7.23 1.23
N LYS A 51 14.54 -7.53 2.41
CA LYS A 51 14.73 -6.58 3.50
C LYS A 51 15.43 -5.31 3.03
N GLN A 52 16.50 -5.44 2.24
CA GLN A 52 17.29 -4.31 1.77
C GLN A 52 16.45 -3.35 0.91
N GLN A 53 15.72 -3.89 -0.07
CA GLN A 53 14.82 -3.08 -0.90
C GLN A 53 13.70 -2.45 -0.08
N ALA A 54 13.14 -3.19 0.88
CA ALA A 54 12.09 -2.68 1.77
C ALA A 54 12.58 -1.47 2.58
N ILE A 55 13.78 -1.54 3.18
CA ILE A 55 14.37 -0.43 3.93
C ILE A 55 14.54 0.80 3.05
N GLU A 56 15.10 0.63 1.85
CA GLU A 56 15.32 1.73 0.91
C GLU A 56 13.99 2.37 0.47
N LEU A 57 13.04 1.56 0.02
CA LEU A 57 11.78 2.03 -0.57
C LEU A 57 10.83 2.63 0.47
N LEU A 58 10.72 2.04 1.66
CA LEU A 58 9.88 2.58 2.74
C LEU A 58 10.47 3.89 3.31
N THR A 59 11.80 3.98 3.38
CA THR A 59 12.48 5.23 3.79
C THR A 59 12.27 6.35 2.77
N GLU A 60 12.39 6.04 1.48
CA GLU A 60 12.15 7.00 0.40
C GLU A 60 10.66 7.42 0.32
N GLN A 61 9.74 6.51 0.66
CA GLN A 61 8.30 6.77 0.63
C GLN A 61 7.88 7.95 1.54
N LEU A 62 8.60 8.24 2.62
CA LEU A 62 8.29 9.37 3.51
C LEU A 62 8.26 10.72 2.79
N ILE A 63 9.09 10.88 1.76
CA ILE A 63 9.26 12.14 1.03
C ILE A 63 8.78 12.08 -0.41
N ARG A 64 8.26 10.93 -0.85
CA ARG A 64 7.76 10.70 -2.21
C ARG A 64 6.25 10.49 -2.22
N PRO A 65 5.57 10.92 -3.31
CA PRO A 65 4.13 10.73 -3.43
C PRO A 65 3.76 9.25 -3.43
N VAL A 66 2.60 8.94 -2.86
CA VAL A 66 2.02 7.59 -2.91
C VAL A 66 1.45 7.34 -4.30
N ARG A 67 2.10 6.48 -5.09
CA ARG A 67 1.68 6.16 -6.46
C ARG A 67 0.70 4.99 -6.52
N TYR A 68 -0.36 5.06 -5.71
CA TYR A 68 -1.33 3.96 -5.55
C TYR A 68 -2.05 3.62 -6.87
N LYS A 69 -2.52 4.64 -7.61
CA LYS A 69 -3.20 4.43 -8.90
C LYS A 69 -2.31 3.67 -9.88
N GLN A 70 -1.05 4.09 -10.00
CA GLN A 70 -0.07 3.49 -10.90
C GLN A 70 0.26 2.07 -10.45
N SER A 71 0.41 1.84 -9.14
CA SER A 71 0.67 0.52 -8.56
C SER A 71 -0.46 -0.46 -8.87
N ILE A 72 -1.73 -0.05 -8.72
CA ILE A 72 -2.88 -0.89 -9.07
C ILE A 72 -2.93 -1.19 -10.57
N LEU A 73 -2.69 -0.19 -11.43
CA LEU A 73 -2.67 -0.40 -12.88
C LEU A 73 -1.53 -1.34 -13.31
N ALA A 74 -0.38 -1.29 -12.63
CA ALA A 74 0.77 -2.11 -12.95
C ALA A 74 0.53 -3.61 -12.73
N ILE A 75 -0.30 -3.97 -11.74
CA ILE A 75 -0.60 -5.38 -11.40
C ILE A 75 -1.98 -5.85 -11.86
N ALA A 76 -2.79 -4.96 -12.43
CA ALA A 76 -4.21 -5.25 -12.69
C ALA A 76 -4.47 -6.45 -13.61
N ASN A 77 -3.51 -6.78 -14.48
CA ASN A 77 -3.62 -7.93 -15.39
C ASN A 77 -3.02 -9.21 -14.80
N ASP A 78 -2.32 -9.11 -13.67
CA ASP A 78 -1.61 -10.22 -13.02
C ASP A 78 -2.39 -10.76 -11.82
N VAL A 79 -3.55 -10.17 -11.49
CA VAL A 79 -4.38 -10.54 -10.33
C VAL A 79 -5.84 -10.69 -10.72
N ASP A 80 -6.52 -11.68 -10.17
CA ASP A 80 -7.97 -11.89 -10.38
C ASP A 80 -8.83 -10.99 -9.49
N MET A 81 -8.34 -10.69 -8.29
CA MET A 81 -9.05 -9.86 -7.31
C MET A 81 -8.11 -9.22 -6.29
N ALA A 82 -8.59 -8.14 -5.66
CA ALA A 82 -7.97 -7.51 -4.51
C ALA A 82 -8.80 -7.74 -3.24
N ILE A 83 -8.12 -7.81 -2.10
CA ILE A 83 -8.75 -7.92 -0.77
C ILE A 83 -8.25 -6.74 0.08
N GLU A 84 -9.15 -5.86 0.50
CA GLU A 84 -8.88 -4.74 1.40
C GLU A 84 -9.10 -5.20 2.85
N PHE A 85 -8.06 -5.21 3.66
CA PHE A 85 -8.17 -5.48 5.09
C PHE A 85 -8.30 -4.18 5.88
N GLY A 86 -9.28 -4.11 6.78
CA GLY A 86 -9.53 -2.97 7.67
C GLY A 86 -10.97 -2.46 7.61
N ASN A 87 -11.29 -1.52 8.50
CA ASN A 87 -12.61 -0.92 8.60
C ASN A 87 -12.87 0.09 7.47
N GLY A 88 -13.99 -0.05 6.76
CA GLY A 88 -14.37 0.80 5.63
C GLY A 88 -14.21 0.09 4.28
N ALA A 89 -14.34 0.85 3.19
CA ALA A 89 -14.24 0.33 1.82
C ALA A 89 -13.59 1.35 0.88
N LEU A 90 -12.56 2.05 1.39
CA LEU A 90 -11.96 3.18 0.69
C LEU A 90 -11.12 2.68 -0.49
N LEU A 91 -10.27 1.67 -0.29
CA LEU A 91 -9.48 1.09 -1.37
C LEU A 91 -10.37 0.39 -2.38
N LYS A 92 -11.42 -0.33 -1.95
CA LYS A 92 -12.45 -0.87 -2.86
C LYS A 92 -13.07 0.22 -3.73
N GLY A 93 -13.42 1.37 -3.14
CA GLY A 93 -13.93 2.53 -3.87
C GLY A 93 -12.91 3.12 -4.85
N LEU A 94 -11.64 3.24 -4.44
CA LEU A 94 -10.55 3.72 -5.30
C LEU A 94 -10.27 2.76 -6.45
N ASN A 95 -10.16 1.47 -6.17
CA ASN A 95 -9.91 0.41 -7.14
C ASN A 95 -10.98 0.43 -8.23
N ARG A 96 -12.27 0.51 -7.88
CA ARG A 96 -13.37 0.65 -8.85
C ARG A 96 -13.26 1.89 -9.75
N ARG A 97 -12.67 2.98 -9.25
CA ARG A 97 -12.42 4.20 -10.06
C ARG A 97 -11.18 4.07 -10.95
N ILE A 98 -10.19 3.28 -10.52
CA ILE A 98 -8.93 3.05 -11.24
C ILE A 98 -9.13 2.02 -12.36
N ASN A 99 -9.70 0.86 -12.01
CA ASN A 99 -10.03 -0.23 -12.91
C ASN A 99 -11.38 -0.84 -12.49
N ARG A 100 -12.40 -0.70 -13.36
CA ARG A 100 -13.75 -1.18 -13.08
C ARG A 100 -13.86 -2.71 -13.03
N GLU A 101 -12.97 -3.40 -13.73
CA GLU A 101 -12.95 -4.86 -13.84
C GLU A 101 -12.27 -5.50 -12.61
N MET A 102 -11.48 -4.74 -11.85
CA MET A 102 -10.77 -5.29 -10.69
C MET A 102 -11.74 -5.54 -9.53
N LYS A 103 -12.15 -6.81 -9.38
CA LYS A 103 -12.95 -7.27 -8.24
C LYS A 103 -12.21 -6.96 -6.94
N THR A 104 -12.82 -6.18 -6.05
CA THR A 104 -12.25 -5.88 -4.72
C THR A 104 -13.24 -6.24 -3.63
N MET A 105 -12.84 -7.12 -2.72
CA MET A 105 -13.58 -7.45 -1.50
C MET A 105 -12.95 -6.76 -0.28
N ASN A 106 -13.71 -6.57 0.79
CA ASN A 106 -13.22 -5.98 2.03
C ASN A 106 -13.44 -6.96 3.19
N VAL A 107 -12.48 -7.00 4.10
CA VAL A 107 -12.51 -7.77 5.34
C VAL A 107 -12.37 -6.79 6.50
N SER A 108 -13.45 -6.59 7.25
CA SER A 108 -13.52 -5.71 8.42
C SER A 108 -13.89 -6.42 9.72
N ASP A 109 -14.40 -7.66 9.63
CA ASP A 109 -14.89 -8.49 10.73
C ASP A 109 -14.88 -9.98 10.32
N MET A 110 -15.28 -10.86 11.25
CA MET A 110 -15.29 -12.31 11.00
C MET A 110 -16.31 -12.73 9.93
N ASP A 111 -17.44 -12.02 9.82
CA ASP A 111 -18.49 -12.33 8.85
C ASP A 111 -18.04 -12.01 7.42
N SER A 112 -17.39 -10.85 7.22
CA SER A 112 -16.79 -10.45 5.94
C SER A 112 -15.59 -11.32 5.58
N LEU A 113 -14.79 -11.75 6.56
CA LEU A 113 -13.73 -12.73 6.35
C LEU A 113 -14.29 -14.05 5.80
N ALA A 114 -15.34 -14.60 6.42
CA ALA A 114 -15.95 -15.85 5.98
C ALA A 114 -16.44 -15.77 4.52
N LYS A 115 -17.06 -14.64 4.14
CA LYS A 115 -17.49 -14.39 2.75
C LYS A 115 -16.34 -14.32 1.76
N VAL A 116 -15.19 -13.75 2.16
CA VAL A 116 -14.00 -13.71 1.30
C VAL A 116 -13.40 -15.11 1.14
N VAL A 117 -13.31 -15.89 2.21
CA VAL A 117 -12.83 -17.28 2.16
C VAL A 117 -13.70 -18.14 1.25
N GLU A 118 -15.02 -18.02 1.35
CA GLU A 118 -15.97 -18.70 0.46
C GLU A 118 -15.75 -18.31 -1.01
N ALA A 119 -15.46 -17.03 -1.29
CA ALA A 119 -15.21 -16.55 -2.64
C ALA A 119 -13.84 -16.94 -3.23
N LEU A 120 -12.90 -17.40 -2.39
CA LEU A 120 -11.56 -17.89 -2.79
C LEU A 120 -11.50 -19.41 -2.92
N SER A 121 -12.52 -20.13 -2.45
CA SER A 121 -12.64 -21.58 -2.52
C SER A 121 -13.16 -22.03 -3.89
#